data_AF-A0A6P6EV05-F1
#
_entry.id   AF-A0A6P6EV05-F1
#
_cell.length_a   1.000
_cell.length_b   1.000
_cell.length_c   1.000
_cell.angle_alpha   90.00
_cell.angle_beta   90.00
_cell.angle_gamma   90.00
#
_symmetry.space_group_name_H-M   'P 1'
#
loop_
_entity.id
_entity.type
_entity.pdbx_description
1 polymer ?
#
loop_
_entity_poly.entity_id
_entity_poly.type
_entity_poly.pdbx_seq_one_letter_code
_entity_poly.pdbx_strand_id
1 'polypeptide(L)'
;MSANSLCEQQPAAGDVPPQAEPLRSQGGVCKATLPTLYSELPPRRNPPELQFPQGHRATFTVPVSQGLRGRRGVSCVSIGPMVYAICYCPQSRLTDLEALKVADSKTLSENERDRLFLKMEEDRDFVGWALDVLSPNLISTSMLGRVKYNLNSLSHDTASGLIQYALDQGVNVTQVFVDTVGLAETYQERLQKRFPDITVTVKAKADALYPVVSAASICAKVARDQAVKSWQFVEKVQDLDADYGSGYPNDPKTKAWLRKHVEPVFGFPQLVRFSWRTAQAILEKEAEGVTWEDSAAEEQEGSRKITSYFQSEGPQARPPHRYFQERGLESATAL
;
A
#
# COMPACT_ATOMS: atom_id res chain seq x y z
N MET A 1 -14.87 77.56 -14.45
CA MET A 1 -13.68 78.41 -14.18
C MET A 1 -12.62 77.44 -13.67
N SER A 2 -11.85 76.78 -14.55
CA SER A 2 -10.61 77.26 -15.19
C SER A 2 -9.55 77.58 -14.13
N ALA A 3 -8.34 77.01 -14.08
CA ALA A 3 -7.42 76.52 -15.11
C ALA A 3 -6.47 75.43 -14.50
N ASN A 4 -5.93 74.39 -15.15
CA ASN A 4 -5.00 74.26 -16.31
C ASN A 4 -3.80 75.23 -16.25
N SER A 5 -2.53 74.91 -16.50
CA SER A 5 -1.81 73.79 -17.16
C SER A 5 -0.29 74.05 -16.98
N LEU A 6 0.59 73.05 -16.92
CA LEU A 6 1.67 72.70 -17.88
C LEU A 6 2.82 72.13 -17.03
N CYS A 7 3.71 71.22 -17.38
CA CYS A 7 4.06 70.28 -18.47
C CYS A 7 5.17 69.40 -17.77
N GLU A 8 5.55 68.16 -18.09
CA GLU A 8 5.94 67.63 -19.39
C GLU A 8 6.32 66.13 -19.23
N GLN A 9 5.77 65.28 -20.11
CA GLN A 9 6.37 64.12 -20.82
C GLN A 9 6.81 62.78 -20.15
N GLN A 10 6.18 61.73 -20.69
CA GLN A 10 6.37 60.25 -20.72
C GLN A 10 7.63 59.79 -21.52
N PRO A 11 8.00 58.48 -21.70
CA PRO A 11 7.17 57.23 -21.84
C PRO A 11 7.76 55.99 -21.09
N ALA A 12 7.32 54.73 -21.16
CA ALA A 12 6.57 53.95 -22.15
C ALA A 12 5.89 52.72 -21.48
N ALA A 13 4.92 52.16 -22.20
CA ALA A 13 4.09 51.00 -21.85
C ALA A 13 4.83 49.66 -21.88
N GLY A 14 4.40 48.73 -21.02
CA GLY A 14 4.79 47.33 -21.01
C GLY A 14 3.57 46.45 -20.74
N ASP A 15 3.43 45.43 -21.59
CA ASP A 15 2.21 44.71 -21.94
C ASP A 15 1.63 43.75 -20.89
N VAL A 16 0.30 43.63 -20.91
CA VAL A 16 -0.49 42.58 -20.26
C VAL A 16 -0.70 41.44 -21.27
N PRO A 17 -0.31 40.19 -21.00
CA PRO A 17 -0.59 39.11 -21.93
C PRO A 17 -2.05 38.62 -21.82
N PRO A 18 -2.68 38.23 -22.94
CA PRO A 18 -4.11 37.97 -23.03
C PRO A 18 -4.49 36.55 -22.63
N GLN A 19 -5.75 36.40 -22.22
CA GLN A 19 -6.45 35.12 -22.10
C GLN A 19 -6.62 34.49 -23.49
N ALA A 20 -6.38 33.17 -23.59
CA ALA A 20 -6.59 32.40 -24.82
C ALA A 20 -7.65 31.31 -24.60
N GLU A 21 -8.69 31.36 -25.44
CA GLU A 21 -9.69 30.31 -25.66
C GLU A 21 -9.19 29.23 -26.64
N PRO A 22 -9.90 28.09 -26.83
CA PRO A 22 -9.30 26.79 -27.11
C PRO A 22 -9.05 26.53 -28.60
N LEU A 23 -7.89 25.93 -28.90
CA LEU A 23 -7.55 25.42 -30.23
C LEU A 23 -7.79 23.91 -30.32
N ARG A 24 -8.68 23.56 -31.25
CA ARG A 24 -8.87 22.23 -31.82
C ARG A 24 -7.74 21.98 -32.82
N SER A 25 -7.04 20.84 -32.74
CA SER A 25 -6.81 19.90 -33.86
C SER A 25 -5.55 19.03 -33.74
N GLN A 26 -5.73 17.80 -34.26
CA GLN A 26 -4.79 16.89 -34.91
C GLN A 26 -4.00 15.90 -34.05
N GLY A 27 -4.19 14.63 -34.44
CA GLY A 27 -3.64 13.45 -33.79
C GLY A 27 -2.14 13.31 -33.99
N GLY A 28 -1.49 12.86 -32.93
CA GLY A 28 -0.17 12.27 -32.93
C GLY A 28 -0.22 11.05 -32.02
N VAL A 29 0.03 9.87 -32.59
CA VAL A 29 0.19 8.63 -31.85
C VAL A 29 1.47 8.76 -31.01
N CYS A 30 1.33 9.06 -29.72
CA CYS A 30 2.43 8.98 -28.78
C CYS A 30 2.72 7.51 -28.48
N LYS A 31 3.72 6.94 -29.16
CA LYS A 31 4.37 5.69 -28.73
C LYS A 31 5.04 5.95 -27.38
N ALA A 32 4.37 5.62 -26.28
CA ALA A 32 4.96 5.67 -24.95
C ALA A 32 5.89 4.46 -24.78
N THR A 33 7.16 4.72 -24.49
CA THR A 33 8.15 3.72 -24.09
C THR A 33 7.92 3.36 -22.61
N LEU A 34 8.19 2.09 -22.24
CA LEU A 34 8.04 1.54 -20.88
C LEU A 34 8.41 2.50 -19.72
N PRO A 35 9.51 3.27 -19.73
CA PRO A 35 9.86 4.17 -18.63
C PRO A 35 8.87 5.34 -18.44
N THR A 36 8.23 5.82 -19.51
CA THR A 36 7.30 6.95 -19.49
C THR A 36 5.93 6.58 -18.91
N LEU A 37 5.61 5.28 -18.84
CA LEU A 37 4.43 4.78 -18.12
C LEU A 37 4.62 4.79 -16.59
N TYR A 38 5.87 4.82 -16.11
CA TYR A 38 6.23 4.68 -14.70
C TYR A 38 6.76 5.95 -14.03
N SER A 39 7.14 6.99 -14.79
CA SER A 39 7.74 8.23 -14.25
C SER A 39 6.75 9.13 -13.51
N GLU A 40 5.46 8.87 -13.66
CA GLU A 40 4.41 9.31 -12.77
C GLU A 40 3.64 8.04 -12.44
N LEU A 41 3.69 7.51 -11.21
CA LEU A 41 2.61 6.62 -10.75
C LEU A 41 1.38 7.52 -10.78
N PRO A 42 0.53 7.44 -11.81
CA PRO A 42 -0.45 8.48 -11.97
C PRO A 42 -1.43 8.33 -10.80
N PRO A 43 -1.87 9.42 -10.16
CA PRO A 43 -2.99 9.33 -9.25
C PRO A 43 -4.13 8.72 -10.06
N ARG A 44 -4.64 7.56 -9.61
CA ARG A 44 -5.97 7.03 -9.96
C ARG A 44 -6.45 7.49 -11.33
N ARG A 45 -5.87 6.95 -12.43
CA ARG A 45 -6.31 7.34 -13.77
C ARG A 45 -7.66 6.70 -14.06
N ASN A 46 -8.61 7.53 -14.46
CA ASN A 46 -9.92 7.12 -14.93
C ASN A 46 -9.76 6.07 -16.04
N PRO A 47 -10.52 4.96 -16.01
CA PRO A 47 -10.59 4.07 -17.15
C PRO A 47 -11.14 4.84 -18.35
N PRO A 48 -10.80 4.41 -19.59
CA PRO A 48 -11.45 4.97 -20.77
C PRO A 48 -12.97 4.86 -20.59
N GLU A 49 -13.69 5.89 -21.04
CA GLU A 49 -15.14 6.01 -20.99
C GLU A 49 -15.78 4.91 -21.85
N LEU A 50 -15.76 3.68 -21.34
CA LEU A 50 -16.25 2.47 -21.99
C LEU A 50 -17.73 2.35 -21.67
N GLN A 51 -18.54 3.19 -22.33
CA GLN A 51 -20.00 3.02 -22.36
C GLN A 51 -20.33 1.78 -23.20
N PHE A 52 -20.30 0.59 -22.60
CA PHE A 52 -20.89 -0.59 -23.25
C PHE A 52 -22.31 -0.85 -22.75
N PRO A 53 -23.28 -1.04 -23.66
CA PRO A 53 -24.71 -1.15 -23.34
C PRO A 53 -25.15 -2.52 -22.76
N GLN A 54 -24.24 -3.46 -22.48
CA GLN A 54 -24.59 -4.82 -22.05
C GLN A 54 -23.68 -5.28 -20.90
N GLY A 55 -24.26 -5.92 -19.88
CA GLY A 55 -23.62 -6.17 -18.58
C GLY A 55 -22.26 -6.85 -18.65
N HIS A 56 -21.31 -6.34 -17.84
CA HIS A 56 -19.96 -6.89 -17.76
C HIS A 56 -19.85 -7.87 -16.60
N ARG A 57 -19.00 -8.90 -16.73
CA ARG A 57 -18.46 -9.64 -15.58
C ARG A 57 -17.11 -9.04 -15.22
N ALA A 58 -17.10 -7.93 -14.51
CA ALA A 58 -15.85 -7.49 -13.91
C ALA A 58 -15.54 -8.38 -12.72
N THR A 59 -14.37 -8.99 -12.69
CA THR A 59 -14.04 -10.04 -11.75
C THR A 59 -12.62 -9.85 -11.24
N PHE A 60 -12.48 -9.69 -9.93
CA PHE A 60 -11.29 -9.08 -9.33
C PHE A 60 -10.57 -9.98 -8.33
N THR A 61 -9.23 -9.96 -8.36
CA THR A 61 -8.37 -10.60 -7.34
C THR A 61 -7.81 -9.60 -6.37
N VAL A 62 -7.47 -10.10 -5.20
CA VAL A 62 -6.70 -9.45 -4.15
C VAL A 62 -6.05 -10.58 -3.34
N PRO A 63 -4.80 -10.56 -2.83
CA PRO A 63 -3.55 -9.90 -3.22
C PRO A 63 -2.49 -10.91 -3.73
N VAL A 64 -1.43 -10.42 -4.39
CA VAL A 64 -0.22 -11.25 -4.56
C VAL A 64 0.65 -11.13 -3.32
N SER A 65 0.39 -11.99 -2.35
CA SER A 65 1.38 -12.36 -1.33
C SER A 65 2.16 -13.59 -1.79
N GLN A 66 2.78 -13.58 -2.98
CA GLN A 66 3.56 -14.75 -3.40
C GLN A 66 5.00 -14.68 -2.94
N GLY A 67 5.23 -15.27 -1.77
CA GLY A 67 6.42 -16.07 -1.53
C GLY A 67 6.29 -17.41 -2.25
N LEU A 68 7.14 -17.64 -3.25
CA LEU A 68 7.48 -18.97 -3.72
C LEU A 68 8.33 -19.68 -2.65
N ARG A 69 7.81 -20.73 -1.99
CA ARG A 69 8.39 -22.10 -1.89
C ARG A 69 7.88 -22.92 -0.70
N GLY A 70 7.65 -24.21 -0.95
CA GLY A 70 8.05 -25.30 -0.05
C GLY A 70 7.25 -25.50 1.23
N ARG A 71 6.13 -26.23 1.13
CA ARG A 71 5.47 -27.05 2.17
C ARG A 71 5.11 -26.46 3.54
N ARG A 72 5.57 -25.28 3.98
CA ARG A 72 5.16 -24.69 5.29
C ARG A 72 5.27 -23.16 5.26
N GLY A 73 4.11 -22.49 5.24
CA GLY A 73 3.97 -21.06 5.55
C GLY A 73 4.15 -20.10 4.37
N VAL A 74 3.19 -19.19 4.20
CA VAL A 74 3.37 -17.97 3.40
C VAL A 74 4.34 -17.08 4.17
N SER A 75 5.61 -17.02 3.74
CA SER A 75 6.56 -16.05 4.29
C SER A 75 6.26 -14.71 3.63
N CYS A 76 5.86 -13.70 4.41
CA CYS A 76 5.60 -12.36 3.91
C CYS A 76 6.87 -11.51 3.95
N VAL A 77 7.08 -10.72 2.91
CA VAL A 77 8.25 -9.88 2.69
C VAL A 77 8.34 -8.82 3.79
N SER A 78 9.49 -8.70 4.47
CA SER A 78 9.73 -7.70 5.53
C SER A 78 10.15 -6.34 5.00
N ILE A 79 10.49 -6.25 3.71
CA ILE A 79 11.02 -5.06 3.04
C ILE A 79 10.16 -4.73 1.81
N GLY A 80 9.86 -3.46 1.60
CA GLY A 80 9.17 -2.99 0.40
C GLY A 80 7.64 -3.10 0.46
N PRO A 81 6.94 -2.55 -0.55
CA PRO A 81 5.50 -2.35 -0.51
C PRO A 81 4.71 -3.65 -0.68
N MET A 82 3.44 -3.62 -0.33
CA MET A 82 2.48 -4.68 -0.62
C MET A 82 1.51 -4.17 -1.69
N VAL A 83 1.41 -4.88 -2.81
CA VAL A 83 0.61 -4.43 -3.96
C VAL A 83 -0.63 -5.28 -4.12
N TYR A 84 -1.76 -4.58 -4.28
CA TYR A 84 -3.07 -5.11 -4.58
C TYR A 84 -3.41 -4.70 -6.01
N ALA A 85 -4.05 -5.59 -6.77
CA ALA A 85 -4.37 -5.32 -8.15
C ALA A 85 -5.70 -5.96 -8.49
N ILE A 86 -6.55 -5.22 -9.19
CA ILE A 86 -7.75 -5.74 -9.81
C ILE A 86 -7.58 -5.72 -11.32
N CYS A 87 -8.17 -6.70 -12.00
CA CYS A 87 -8.30 -6.76 -13.45
C CYS A 87 -9.76 -7.05 -13.76
N TYR A 88 -10.30 -6.56 -14.88
CA TYR A 88 -11.67 -6.78 -15.28
C TYR A 88 -11.80 -6.78 -16.80
N CYS A 89 -12.73 -7.58 -17.31
CA CYS A 89 -13.05 -7.65 -18.73
C CYS A 89 -14.54 -7.99 -18.93
N PRO A 90 -15.16 -7.68 -20.08
CA PRO A 90 -16.51 -8.15 -20.40
C PRO A 90 -16.61 -9.68 -20.37
N GLN A 91 -17.75 -10.22 -19.94
CA GLN A 91 -17.97 -11.67 -19.91
C GLN A 91 -17.84 -12.31 -21.30
N SER A 92 -18.32 -11.60 -22.33
CA SER A 92 -18.27 -12.01 -23.73
C SER A 92 -16.84 -12.16 -24.28
N ARG A 93 -15.85 -11.55 -23.62
CA ARG A 93 -14.45 -11.51 -24.05
C ARG A 93 -13.51 -12.32 -23.14
N LEU A 94 -14.07 -13.15 -22.24
CA LEU A 94 -13.26 -13.95 -21.31
C LEU A 94 -12.34 -14.95 -22.05
N THR A 95 -12.81 -15.52 -23.15
CA THR A 95 -12.02 -16.42 -24.01
C THR A 95 -10.82 -15.73 -24.63
N ASP A 96 -10.91 -14.43 -24.89
CA ASP A 96 -9.80 -13.66 -25.46
C ASP A 96 -8.72 -13.43 -24.40
N LEU A 97 -9.13 -13.18 -23.15
CA LEU A 97 -8.21 -13.10 -22.01
C LEU A 97 -7.51 -14.46 -21.75
N GLU A 98 -8.20 -15.58 -21.92
CA GLU A 98 -7.61 -16.92 -21.88
C GLU A 98 -6.58 -17.12 -23.00
N ALA A 99 -6.89 -16.65 -24.21
CA ALA A 99 -6.00 -16.74 -25.37
C ALA A 99 -4.70 -15.94 -25.19
N LEU A 100 -4.70 -14.89 -24.34
CA LEU A 100 -3.48 -14.16 -23.94
C LEU A 100 -2.51 -15.01 -23.10
N LYS A 101 -2.87 -16.24 -22.73
CA LYS A 101 -2.05 -17.19 -21.97
C LYS A 101 -1.57 -16.64 -20.63
N VAL A 102 -2.42 -15.87 -19.95
CA VAL A 102 -2.12 -15.33 -18.62
C VAL A 102 -2.11 -16.40 -17.52
N ALA A 103 -2.46 -17.65 -17.81
CA ALA A 103 -2.92 -18.66 -16.84
C ALA A 103 -1.90 -19.22 -15.81
N ASP A 104 -0.61 -18.89 -15.88
CA ASP A 104 0.35 -19.35 -14.85
C ASP A 104 1.39 -18.31 -14.46
N SER A 105 0.98 -17.31 -13.68
CA SER A 105 1.88 -16.25 -13.21
C SER A 105 3.02 -16.72 -12.29
N LYS A 106 3.05 -17.99 -11.83
CA LYS A 106 4.04 -18.48 -10.85
C LYS A 106 5.29 -19.08 -11.51
N THR A 107 5.17 -19.54 -12.74
CA THR A 107 6.28 -20.10 -13.52
C THR A 107 6.93 -19.08 -14.45
N LEU A 108 6.29 -17.94 -14.66
CA LEU A 108 6.78 -16.89 -15.55
C LEU A 108 7.95 -16.09 -14.96
N SER A 109 8.95 -15.89 -15.80
CA SER A 109 10.05 -14.95 -15.54
C SER A 109 9.54 -13.51 -15.45
N GLU A 110 10.36 -12.62 -14.88
CA GLU A 110 10.05 -11.19 -14.79
C GLU A 110 9.79 -10.57 -16.17
N ASN A 111 10.67 -10.83 -17.14
CA ASN A 111 10.51 -10.33 -18.51
C ASN A 111 9.23 -10.83 -19.19
N GLU A 112 8.82 -12.07 -18.91
CA GLU A 112 7.55 -12.61 -19.43
C GLU A 112 6.35 -11.94 -18.77
N ARG A 113 6.41 -11.64 -17.47
CA ARG A 113 5.36 -10.89 -16.76
C ARG A 113 5.23 -9.47 -17.31
N ASP A 114 6.34 -8.78 -17.57
CA ASP A 114 6.34 -7.45 -18.18
C ASP A 114 5.75 -7.49 -19.59
N ARG A 115 6.11 -8.49 -20.39
CA ARG A 115 5.55 -8.68 -21.74
C ARG A 115 4.04 -8.93 -21.71
N LEU A 116 3.55 -9.74 -20.77
CA LEU A 116 2.11 -9.99 -20.62
C LEU A 116 1.38 -8.75 -20.12
N PHE A 117 1.98 -7.99 -19.21
CA PHE A 117 1.44 -6.72 -18.74
C PHE A 117 1.28 -5.72 -19.90
N LEU A 118 2.31 -5.59 -20.75
CA LEU A 118 2.23 -4.76 -21.94
C LEU A 118 1.13 -5.19 -22.91
N LYS A 119 0.92 -6.49 -23.12
CA LYS A 119 -0.19 -6.98 -23.95
C LYS A 119 -1.55 -6.60 -23.38
N MET A 120 -1.74 -6.79 -22.06
CA MET A 120 -2.98 -6.36 -21.39
C MET A 120 -3.18 -4.85 -21.48
N GLU A 121 -2.08 -4.10 -21.54
CA GLU A 121 -2.07 -2.65 -21.73
C GLU A 121 -2.25 -2.20 -23.19
N GLU A 122 -2.00 -3.05 -24.17
CA GLU A 122 -2.34 -2.84 -25.59
C GLU A 122 -3.84 -3.12 -25.81
N ASP A 123 -4.37 -4.17 -25.18
CA ASP A 123 -5.75 -4.64 -25.29
C ASP A 123 -6.76 -3.85 -24.39
N ARG A 124 -6.56 -2.53 -24.22
CA ARG A 124 -7.39 -1.67 -23.34
C ARG A 124 -8.85 -1.56 -23.75
N ASP A 125 -9.17 -1.96 -24.97
CA ASP A 125 -10.54 -1.96 -25.50
C ASP A 125 -11.46 -2.90 -24.71
N PHE A 126 -10.91 -3.93 -24.06
CA PHE A 126 -11.70 -4.89 -23.28
C PHE A 126 -11.07 -5.32 -21.96
N VAL A 127 -9.80 -4.99 -21.70
CA VAL A 127 -9.13 -5.27 -20.43
C VAL A 127 -8.90 -3.98 -19.66
N GLY A 128 -9.43 -3.91 -18.44
CA GLY A 128 -9.15 -2.84 -17.49
C GLY A 128 -8.46 -3.38 -16.24
N TRP A 129 -7.67 -2.54 -15.58
CA TRP A 129 -7.00 -2.90 -14.34
C TRP A 129 -6.83 -1.67 -13.43
N ALA A 130 -6.68 -1.91 -12.13
CA ALA A 130 -6.32 -0.89 -11.16
C ALA A 130 -5.43 -1.49 -10.07
N LEU A 131 -4.60 -0.65 -9.45
CA LEU A 131 -3.61 -1.05 -8.47
C LEU A 131 -3.75 -0.21 -7.20
N ASP A 132 -3.43 -0.82 -6.05
CA ASP A 132 -3.18 -0.11 -4.80
C ASP A 132 -1.84 -0.58 -4.23
N VAL A 133 -0.91 0.36 -4.04
CA VAL A 133 0.46 0.10 -3.59
C VAL A 133 0.58 0.57 -2.14
N LEU A 134 0.47 -0.37 -1.22
CA LEU A 134 0.56 -0.09 0.21
C LEU A 134 2.04 0.05 0.61
N SER A 135 2.43 1.23 1.07
CA SER A 135 3.80 1.49 1.52
C SER A 135 4.14 0.67 2.79
N PRO A 136 5.41 0.30 3.00
CA PRO A 136 5.83 -0.38 4.23
C PRO A 136 5.52 0.46 5.48
N ASN A 137 5.60 1.79 5.36
CA ASN A 137 5.23 2.73 6.42
C ASN A 137 3.73 2.67 6.74
N LEU A 138 2.84 2.66 5.74
CA LEU A 138 1.40 2.49 5.96
C LEU A 138 1.11 1.16 6.67
N ILE A 139 1.73 0.08 6.22
CA ILE A 139 1.54 -1.25 6.84
C ILE A 139 2.02 -1.23 8.30
N SER A 140 3.17 -0.60 8.56
CA SER A 140 3.76 -0.51 9.91
C SER A 140 2.89 0.29 10.85
N THR A 141 2.54 1.52 10.46
CA THR A 141 1.71 2.44 11.26
C THR A 141 0.30 1.91 11.50
N SER A 142 -0.27 1.20 10.51
CA SER A 142 -1.58 0.56 10.66
C SER A 142 -1.54 -0.58 11.67
N MET A 143 -0.50 -1.43 11.63
CA MET A 143 -0.41 -2.59 12.52
C MET A 143 0.10 -2.29 13.93
N LEU A 144 0.91 -1.24 14.09
CA LEU A 144 1.48 -0.80 15.38
C LEU A 144 0.70 0.37 16.01
N GLY A 145 -0.47 0.71 15.46
CA GLY A 145 -1.32 1.75 16.01
C GLY A 145 -1.97 1.34 17.35
N ARG A 146 -2.43 2.34 18.11
CA ARG A 146 -3.13 2.15 19.40
C ARG A 146 -4.31 1.18 19.33
N VAL A 147 -5.03 1.17 18.20
CA VAL A 147 -6.10 0.22 17.91
C VAL A 147 -5.52 -0.90 17.06
N LYS A 148 -5.57 -2.14 17.57
CA LYS A 148 -5.02 -3.31 16.87
C LYS A 148 -5.71 -3.49 15.51
N TYR A 149 -4.99 -3.24 14.43
CA TYR A 149 -5.45 -3.43 13.07
C TYR A 149 -4.51 -4.37 12.32
N ASN A 150 -4.91 -5.63 12.24
CA ASN A 150 -4.05 -6.70 11.72
C ASN A 150 -3.94 -6.67 10.18
N LEU A 151 -2.92 -7.37 9.67
CA LEU A 151 -2.66 -7.46 8.23
C LEU A 151 -3.84 -8.00 7.43
N ASN A 152 -4.62 -8.94 7.98
CA ASN A 152 -5.79 -9.49 7.30
C ASN A 152 -6.87 -8.41 7.11
N SER A 153 -7.10 -7.58 8.12
CA SER A 153 -8.07 -6.47 8.06
C SER A 153 -7.62 -5.43 7.04
N LEU A 154 -6.35 -5.02 7.08
CA LEU A 154 -5.74 -4.17 6.04
C LEU A 154 -5.91 -4.75 4.64
N SER A 155 -5.69 -6.05 4.50
CA SER A 155 -5.84 -6.77 3.23
C SER A 155 -7.28 -6.73 2.71
N HIS A 156 -8.25 -7.02 3.58
CA HIS A 156 -9.67 -7.04 3.22
C HIS A 156 -10.22 -5.65 2.91
N ASP A 157 -9.78 -4.62 3.62
CA ASP A 157 -10.24 -3.24 3.39
C ASP A 157 -9.65 -2.69 2.09
N THR A 158 -8.37 -2.96 1.83
CA THR A 158 -7.72 -2.63 0.53
C THR A 158 -8.44 -3.34 -0.62
N ALA A 159 -8.78 -4.61 -0.43
CA ALA A 159 -9.54 -5.40 -1.39
C ALA A 159 -10.87 -4.73 -1.74
N SER A 160 -11.63 -4.41 -0.70
CA SER A 160 -12.95 -3.81 -0.80
C SER A 160 -12.86 -2.42 -1.42
N GLY A 161 -11.82 -1.65 -1.09
CA GLY A 161 -11.55 -0.34 -1.68
C GLY A 161 -11.33 -0.39 -3.18
N LEU A 162 -10.56 -1.37 -3.68
CA LEU A 162 -10.37 -1.53 -5.13
C LEU A 162 -11.64 -1.98 -5.85
N ILE A 163 -12.43 -2.88 -5.26
CA ILE A 163 -13.73 -3.28 -5.82
C ILE A 163 -14.68 -2.06 -5.89
N GLN A 164 -14.74 -1.28 -4.81
CA GLN A 164 -15.54 -0.06 -4.76
C GLN A 164 -15.08 0.95 -5.82
N TYR A 165 -13.76 1.12 -5.98
CA TYR A 165 -13.21 1.98 -7.02
C TYR A 165 -13.70 1.59 -8.42
N ALA A 166 -13.71 0.31 -8.78
CA ALA A 166 -14.22 -0.12 -10.07
C ALA A 166 -15.71 0.22 -10.26
N LEU A 167 -16.53 0.03 -9.22
CA LEU A 167 -17.96 0.40 -9.23
C LEU A 167 -18.13 1.91 -9.42
N ASP A 168 -17.35 2.72 -8.68
CA ASP A 168 -17.39 4.18 -8.74
C ASP A 168 -16.97 4.72 -10.12
N GLN A 169 -16.11 3.98 -10.84
CA GLN A 169 -15.73 4.27 -12.22
C GLN A 169 -16.77 3.81 -13.26
N GLY A 170 -17.94 3.34 -12.83
CA GLY A 170 -19.03 2.92 -13.72
C GLY A 170 -18.84 1.53 -14.33
N VAL A 171 -17.88 0.73 -13.85
CA VAL A 171 -17.72 -0.66 -14.30
C VAL A 171 -18.91 -1.46 -13.79
N ASN A 172 -19.65 -2.11 -14.70
CA ASN A 172 -20.75 -2.99 -14.30
C ASN A 172 -20.20 -4.32 -13.78
N VAL A 173 -20.09 -4.48 -12.47
CA VAL A 173 -19.52 -5.67 -11.84
C VAL A 173 -20.62 -6.64 -11.43
N THR A 174 -20.63 -7.85 -11.98
CA THR A 174 -21.61 -8.89 -11.57
C THR A 174 -21.00 -10.08 -10.82
N GLN A 175 -19.69 -10.37 -10.96
CA GLN A 175 -19.04 -11.55 -10.36
C GLN A 175 -17.61 -11.27 -9.92
N VAL A 176 -17.19 -11.60 -8.71
CA VAL A 176 -15.83 -11.33 -8.22
C VAL A 176 -15.13 -12.63 -7.81
N PHE A 177 -13.89 -12.87 -8.30
CA PHE A 177 -13.07 -14.04 -7.96
C PHE A 177 -11.81 -13.63 -7.20
N VAL A 178 -11.79 -13.87 -5.89
CA VAL A 178 -10.65 -13.46 -5.04
C VAL A 178 -9.76 -14.65 -4.70
N ASP A 179 -8.43 -14.47 -4.80
CA ASP A 179 -7.45 -15.44 -4.31
C ASP A 179 -7.23 -15.26 -2.81
N THR A 180 -7.16 -16.35 -2.06
CA THR A 180 -6.89 -16.28 -0.62
C THR A 180 -5.81 -17.27 -0.20
N VAL A 181 -5.05 -16.88 0.81
CA VAL A 181 -4.09 -17.74 1.50
C VAL A 181 -4.65 -18.35 2.80
N GLY A 182 -5.86 -17.94 3.19
CA GLY A 182 -6.53 -18.34 4.43
C GLY A 182 -7.90 -18.99 4.21
N LEU A 183 -8.72 -18.98 5.27
CA LEU A 183 -10.10 -19.49 5.21
C LEU A 183 -10.94 -18.65 4.24
N ALA A 184 -11.39 -19.29 3.16
CA ALA A 184 -12.13 -18.61 2.10
C ALA A 184 -13.53 -18.17 2.54
N GLU A 185 -14.19 -18.97 3.40
CA GLU A 185 -15.58 -18.75 3.82
C GLU A 185 -15.77 -17.41 4.53
N THR A 186 -14.96 -17.14 5.57
CA THR A 186 -15.07 -15.89 6.35
C THR A 186 -14.75 -14.66 5.51
N TYR A 187 -13.84 -14.78 4.55
CA TYR A 187 -13.53 -13.67 3.65
C TYR A 187 -14.66 -13.46 2.63
N GLN A 188 -15.20 -14.54 2.07
CA GLN A 188 -16.32 -14.47 1.14
C GLN A 188 -17.55 -13.85 1.81
N GLU A 189 -17.91 -14.26 3.02
CA GLU A 189 -19.02 -13.68 3.78
C GLU A 189 -18.87 -12.18 3.99
N ARG A 190 -17.66 -11.74 4.37
CA ARG A 190 -17.37 -10.30 4.57
C ARG A 190 -17.56 -9.50 3.28
N LEU A 191 -16.99 -9.98 2.17
CA LEU A 191 -17.13 -9.31 0.87
C LEU A 191 -18.55 -9.36 0.35
N GLN A 192 -19.23 -10.51 0.45
CA GLN A 192 -20.61 -10.68 0.00
C GLN A 192 -21.57 -9.80 0.80
N LYS A 193 -21.32 -9.59 2.10
CA LYS A 193 -22.08 -8.64 2.92
C LYS A 193 -21.86 -7.19 2.49
N ARG A 194 -20.64 -6.84 2.06
CA ARG A 194 -20.30 -5.49 1.59
C ARG A 194 -20.87 -5.20 0.20
N PHE A 195 -20.92 -6.21 -0.66
CA PHE A 195 -21.36 -6.12 -2.06
C PHE A 195 -22.49 -7.13 -2.33
N PRO A 196 -23.72 -6.89 -1.83
CA PRO A 196 -24.81 -7.87 -1.90
C PRO A 196 -25.29 -8.17 -3.33
N ASP A 197 -25.19 -7.20 -4.24
CA ASP A 197 -25.65 -7.33 -5.63
C ASP A 197 -24.63 -8.03 -6.55
N ILE A 198 -23.46 -8.37 -6.02
CA ILE A 198 -22.35 -8.94 -6.78
C ILE A 198 -22.12 -10.37 -6.30
N THR A 199 -21.98 -11.32 -7.21
CA THR A 199 -21.66 -12.71 -6.83
C THR A 199 -20.18 -12.80 -6.46
N VAL A 200 -19.86 -12.91 -5.17
CA VAL A 200 -18.47 -13.03 -4.69
C VAL A 200 -18.10 -14.49 -4.52
N THR A 201 -16.96 -14.89 -5.07
CA THR A 201 -16.38 -16.22 -4.92
C THR A 201 -14.93 -16.09 -4.49
N VAL A 202 -14.60 -16.61 -3.32
CA VAL A 202 -13.23 -16.60 -2.79
C VAL A 202 -12.71 -18.02 -2.82
N LYS A 203 -11.53 -18.25 -3.41
CA LYS A 203 -10.91 -19.58 -3.47
C LYS A 203 -9.41 -19.49 -3.26
N ALA A 204 -8.85 -20.52 -2.64
CA ALA A 204 -7.40 -20.67 -2.59
C ALA A 204 -6.86 -21.08 -3.97
N LYS A 205 -5.74 -20.49 -4.39
CA LYS A 205 -5.13 -20.70 -5.71
C LYS A 205 -6.08 -20.33 -6.85
N ALA A 206 -6.88 -19.28 -6.64
CA ALA A 206 -7.79 -18.78 -7.67
C ALA A 206 -7.01 -18.34 -8.92
N ASP A 207 -5.75 -17.95 -8.77
CA ASP A 207 -4.87 -17.52 -9.87
C ASP A 207 -4.61 -18.63 -10.89
N ALA A 208 -4.66 -19.91 -10.47
CA ALA A 208 -4.55 -21.05 -11.37
C ALA A 208 -5.89 -21.48 -11.98
N LEU A 209 -7.02 -20.98 -11.46
CA LEU A 209 -8.37 -21.39 -11.84
C LEU A 209 -9.06 -20.37 -12.75
N TYR A 210 -8.74 -19.09 -12.58
CA TYR A 210 -9.44 -17.99 -13.23
C TYR A 210 -8.45 -17.08 -13.96
N PRO A 211 -8.57 -16.91 -15.29
CA PRO A 211 -7.66 -16.11 -16.10
C PRO A 211 -7.56 -14.66 -15.65
N VAL A 212 -8.70 -14.05 -15.29
CA VAL A 212 -8.77 -12.70 -14.73
C VAL A 212 -7.94 -12.57 -13.47
N VAL A 213 -7.89 -13.65 -12.68
CA VAL A 213 -7.21 -13.66 -11.40
C VAL A 213 -5.72 -13.76 -11.59
N SER A 214 -5.30 -14.53 -12.58
CA SER A 214 -3.92 -14.58 -13.01
C SER A 214 -3.47 -13.26 -13.64
N ALA A 215 -4.31 -12.60 -14.45
CA ALA A 215 -4.02 -11.28 -15.01
C ALA A 215 -3.79 -10.23 -13.91
N ALA A 216 -4.70 -10.14 -12.93
CA ALA A 216 -4.52 -9.28 -11.76
C ALA A 216 -3.22 -9.60 -10.99
N SER A 217 -2.90 -10.89 -10.84
CA SER A 217 -1.67 -11.35 -10.21
C SER A 217 -0.41 -10.90 -10.97
N ILE A 218 -0.44 -10.89 -12.31
CA ILE A 218 0.64 -10.33 -13.13
C ILE A 218 0.78 -8.83 -12.86
N CYS A 219 -0.31 -8.06 -12.91
CA CYS A 219 -0.29 -6.61 -12.66
C CYS A 219 0.29 -6.27 -11.28
N ALA A 220 -0.14 -6.98 -10.23
CA ALA A 220 0.39 -6.76 -8.88
C ALA A 220 1.90 -7.05 -8.78
N LYS A 221 2.36 -8.13 -9.42
CA LYS A 221 3.79 -8.51 -9.38
C LYS A 221 4.67 -7.53 -10.13
N VAL A 222 4.27 -7.14 -11.35
CA VAL A 222 5.02 -6.16 -12.17
C VAL A 222 5.11 -4.83 -11.43
N ALA A 223 3.99 -4.34 -10.88
CA ALA A 223 3.98 -3.09 -10.13
C ALA A 223 4.81 -3.16 -8.84
N ARG A 224 4.80 -4.30 -8.14
CA ARG A 224 5.65 -4.50 -6.96
C ARG A 224 7.12 -4.48 -7.33
N ASP A 225 7.52 -5.26 -8.33
CA ASP A 225 8.92 -5.39 -8.75
C ASP A 225 9.44 -4.03 -9.24
N GLN A 226 8.61 -3.27 -9.95
CA GLN A 226 8.91 -1.89 -10.33
C GLN A 226 9.05 -0.95 -9.14
N ALA A 227 8.09 -0.95 -8.19
CA ALA A 227 8.13 -0.09 -7.01
C ALA A 227 9.35 -0.34 -6.12
N VAL A 228 9.80 -1.60 -6.07
CA VAL A 228 11.02 -2.06 -5.38
C VAL A 228 12.27 -1.56 -6.09
N LYS A 229 12.34 -1.67 -7.42
CA LYS A 229 13.47 -1.19 -8.24
C LYS A 229 13.62 0.32 -8.24
N SER A 230 12.51 1.04 -8.31
CA SER A 230 12.47 2.51 -8.33
C SER A 230 12.27 3.12 -6.94
N TRP A 231 12.56 2.36 -5.87
CA TRP A 231 12.30 2.81 -4.51
C TRP A 231 13.16 4.04 -4.20
N GLN A 232 12.51 5.13 -3.80
CA GLN A 232 13.18 6.33 -3.33
C GLN A 232 13.14 6.34 -1.81
N PHE A 233 14.31 6.26 -1.19
CA PHE A 233 14.41 6.39 0.25
C PHE A 233 14.08 7.83 0.67
N VAL A 234 13.22 7.94 1.69
CA VAL A 234 12.85 9.24 2.27
C VAL A 234 14.02 9.76 3.13
N GLU A 235 14.76 8.84 3.72
CA GLU A 235 15.92 9.10 4.55
C GLU A 235 17.10 9.55 3.70
N LYS A 236 17.69 10.70 4.04
CA LYS A 236 18.93 11.21 3.44
C LYS A 236 20.16 10.52 4.06
N VAL A 237 20.16 9.20 4.10
CA VAL A 237 21.25 8.41 4.68
C VAL A 237 22.27 8.11 3.60
N GLN A 238 23.54 8.41 3.90
CA GLN A 238 24.67 8.01 3.04
C GLN A 238 24.77 6.48 3.06
N ASP A 239 25.10 5.87 1.91
CA ASP A 239 25.33 4.42 1.79
C ASP A 239 24.10 3.50 1.97
N LEU A 240 22.89 4.00 1.69
CA LEU A 240 21.73 3.11 1.54
C LEU A 240 21.93 2.18 0.34
N ASP A 241 22.34 0.95 0.64
CA ASP A 241 22.52 -0.09 -0.36
C ASP A 241 21.14 -0.56 -0.86
N ALA A 242 20.88 -0.39 -2.17
CA ALA A 242 19.66 -0.88 -2.79
C ALA A 242 19.62 -2.43 -2.89
N ASP A 243 20.72 -3.11 -2.54
CA ASP A 243 20.84 -4.57 -2.61
C ASP A 243 20.46 -5.28 -1.29
N TYR A 244 19.19 -5.19 -0.92
CA TYR A 244 18.62 -5.86 0.27
C TYR A 244 18.25 -7.33 0.06
N GLY A 245 18.65 -7.93 -1.07
CA GLY A 245 18.28 -9.30 -1.43
C GLY A 245 16.80 -9.45 -1.78
N SER A 246 16.21 -10.59 -1.44
CA SER A 246 14.83 -10.92 -1.83
C SER A 246 13.75 -10.18 -1.02
N GLY A 247 14.14 -9.57 0.11
CA GLY A 247 13.26 -8.90 1.06
C GLY A 247 12.51 -9.87 1.99
N TYR A 248 12.73 -11.18 1.88
CA TYR A 248 12.06 -12.15 2.75
C TYR A 248 12.78 -12.31 4.10
N PRO A 249 12.04 -12.51 5.19
CA PRO A 249 12.61 -12.75 6.51
C PRO A 249 13.55 -13.94 6.61
N ASN A 250 13.48 -14.91 5.69
CA ASN A 250 14.32 -16.11 5.70
C ASN A 250 15.56 -16.01 4.82
N ASP A 251 15.68 -14.95 4.01
CA ASP A 251 16.84 -14.73 3.16
C ASP A 251 18.03 -14.23 4.01
N PRO A 252 19.17 -14.95 4.01
CA PRO A 252 20.37 -14.51 4.72
C PRO A 252 20.84 -13.11 4.31
N LYS A 253 20.69 -12.74 3.03
CA LYS A 253 21.09 -11.43 2.51
C LYS A 253 20.22 -10.32 3.08
N THR A 254 18.91 -10.53 3.08
CA THR A 254 17.95 -9.60 3.70
C THR A 254 18.19 -9.44 5.20
N LYS A 255 18.46 -10.52 5.94
CA LYS A 255 18.80 -10.42 7.37
C LYS A 255 20.09 -9.64 7.61
N ALA A 256 21.11 -9.84 6.78
CA ALA A 256 22.37 -9.11 6.87
C ALA A 256 22.15 -7.62 6.56
N TRP A 257 21.36 -7.31 5.54
CA TRP A 257 21.00 -5.95 5.18
C TRP A 257 20.26 -5.24 6.32
N LEU A 258 19.27 -5.90 6.94
CA LEU A 258 18.55 -5.33 8.09
C LEU A 258 19.52 -4.95 9.20
N ARG A 259 20.33 -5.90 9.69
CA ARG A 259 21.30 -5.63 10.78
C ARG A 259 22.31 -4.52 10.45
N LYS A 260 22.73 -4.42 9.19
CA LYS A 260 23.65 -3.37 8.75
C LYS A 260 23.02 -1.97 8.81
N HIS A 261 21.70 -1.86 8.65
CA HIS A 261 20.97 -0.59 8.55
C HIS A 261 20.06 -0.33 9.75
N VAL A 262 20.45 -0.81 10.94
CA VAL A 262 19.84 -0.41 12.21
C VAL A 262 20.60 0.81 12.72
N GLU A 263 19.88 1.90 12.94
CA GLU A 263 20.35 3.08 13.66
C GLU A 263 19.84 3.01 15.11
N PRO A 264 20.68 3.29 16.13
CA PRO A 264 20.31 3.12 17.53
C PRO A 264 19.02 3.83 17.99
N VAL A 265 18.72 5.02 17.45
CA VAL A 265 17.58 5.84 17.88
C VAL A 265 16.35 5.63 16.99
N PHE A 266 16.53 5.67 15.68
CA PHE A 266 15.44 5.63 14.69
C PHE A 266 15.13 4.22 14.18
N GLY A 267 16.01 3.25 14.44
CA GLY A 267 15.84 1.88 13.96
C GLY A 267 16.11 1.76 12.46
N PHE A 268 15.08 1.50 11.66
CA PHE A 268 15.23 1.21 10.23
C PHE A 268 14.75 2.37 9.33
N PRO A 269 15.17 2.40 8.05
CA PRO A 269 14.49 3.24 7.06
C PRO A 269 13.05 2.77 6.80
N GLN A 270 12.18 3.67 6.33
CA GLN A 270 10.76 3.45 6.02
C GLN A 270 10.50 2.37 4.96
N LEU A 271 11.54 1.88 4.28
CA LEU A 271 11.45 0.72 3.41
C LEU A 271 11.12 -0.56 4.20
N VAL A 272 11.52 -0.64 5.47
CA VAL A 272 11.31 -1.81 6.33
C VAL A 272 9.93 -1.77 6.98
N ARG A 273 9.26 -2.93 7.04
CA ARG A 273 7.99 -3.06 7.75
C ARG A 273 8.24 -3.34 9.23
N PHE A 274 8.11 -2.34 10.08
CA PHE A 274 8.37 -2.42 11.53
C PHE A 274 7.44 -3.40 12.25
N SER A 275 6.25 -3.66 11.72
CA SER A 275 5.30 -4.61 12.30
C SER A 275 5.69 -6.09 12.11
N TRP A 276 6.78 -6.38 11.39
CA TRP A 276 7.26 -7.75 11.22
C TRP A 276 8.09 -8.19 12.42
N ARG A 277 7.84 -9.40 12.90
CA ARG A 277 8.55 -10.00 14.04
C ARG A 277 10.08 -10.00 13.87
N THR A 278 10.58 -10.20 12.65
CA THR A 278 12.02 -10.16 12.38
C THR A 278 12.60 -8.76 12.56
N ALA A 279 11.87 -7.71 12.18
CA ALA A 279 12.31 -6.33 12.39
C ALA A 279 12.26 -5.98 13.89
N GLN A 280 11.16 -6.31 14.56
CA GLN A 280 11.01 -6.10 16.02
C GLN A 280 12.12 -6.76 16.82
N ALA A 281 12.40 -8.05 16.55
CA ALA A 281 13.44 -8.79 17.26
C ALA A 281 14.88 -8.29 17.00
N ILE A 282 15.11 -7.53 15.91
CA ILE A 282 16.39 -6.87 15.66
C ILE A 282 16.44 -5.55 16.45
N LEU A 283 15.38 -4.75 16.41
CA LEU A 283 15.29 -3.49 17.17
C LEU A 283 15.47 -3.72 18.68
N GLU A 284 14.83 -4.75 19.24
CA GLU A 284 14.96 -5.12 20.66
C GLU A 284 16.40 -5.47 21.08
N LYS A 285 17.27 -5.82 20.13
CA LYS A 285 18.64 -6.29 20.40
C LYS A 285 19.71 -5.28 20.01
N GLU A 286 19.47 -4.52 18.96
CA GLU A 286 20.47 -3.69 18.29
C GLU A 286 20.16 -2.19 18.38
N ALA A 287 18.93 -1.79 18.77
CA ALA A 287 18.53 -0.40 18.97
C ALA A 287 18.30 -0.08 20.46
N GLU A 288 18.15 1.21 20.76
CA GLU A 288 17.85 1.69 22.11
C GLU A 288 16.43 1.32 22.55
N GLY A 289 16.25 1.11 23.85
CA GLY A 289 14.95 0.79 24.43
C GLY A 289 14.00 1.98 24.38
N VAL A 290 12.85 1.82 23.72
CA VAL A 290 11.78 2.83 23.67
C VAL A 290 10.55 2.32 24.40
N THR A 291 9.99 3.15 25.28
CA THR A 291 8.74 2.87 26.00
C THR A 291 7.64 3.78 25.50
N TRP A 292 6.49 3.20 25.16
CA TRP A 292 5.31 3.92 24.69
C TRP A 292 4.23 3.97 25.79
N GLU A 293 3.30 4.91 25.69
CA GLU A 293 2.19 5.10 26.66
C GLU A 293 1.39 3.81 26.91
N ASP A 294 1.24 2.98 25.87
CA ASP A 294 0.51 1.71 25.87
C ASP A 294 1.40 0.48 26.14
N SER A 295 2.72 0.62 26.19
CA SER A 295 3.65 -0.49 26.50
C SER A 295 3.39 -1.06 27.90
N ALA A 296 3.03 -0.21 28.86
CA ALA A 296 2.74 -0.63 30.24
C ALA A 296 1.41 -1.37 30.41
N ALA A 297 0.45 -1.20 29.48
CA ALA A 297 -0.83 -1.89 29.54
C ALA A 297 -0.69 -3.37 29.19
N GLU A 298 0.25 -3.73 28.32
CA GLU A 298 0.49 -5.13 27.91
C GLU A 298 1.26 -5.93 28.98
N GLU A 299 2.12 -5.30 29.79
CA GLU A 299 2.83 -5.97 30.89
C GLU A 299 1.96 -6.18 32.14
N GLN A 300 0.98 -5.29 32.40
CA GLN A 300 0.14 -5.36 33.60
C GLN A 300 -0.88 -6.50 33.62
N GLU A 301 -1.13 -7.16 32.48
CA GLU A 301 -1.95 -8.38 32.43
C GLU A 301 -1.21 -9.60 33.05
N GLY A 302 0.11 -9.49 33.26
CA GLY A 302 0.98 -10.49 33.88
C GLY A 302 1.17 -10.32 35.39
N SER A 303 0.24 -10.83 36.20
CA SER A 303 0.43 -11.16 37.63
C SER A 303 0.91 -10.03 38.58
N ARG A 304 -0.03 -9.30 39.18
CA ARG A 304 0.26 -8.62 40.46
C ARG A 304 0.44 -9.68 41.55
N LYS A 305 1.66 -9.78 42.09
CA LYS A 305 1.98 -10.70 43.21
C LYS A 305 1.29 -10.24 44.49
N ILE A 306 0.50 -11.13 45.12
CA ILE A 306 -0.24 -10.92 46.38
C ILE A 306 0.63 -10.33 47.51
N THR A 307 1.95 -10.52 47.48
CA THR A 307 2.90 -9.99 48.46
C THR A 307 2.96 -8.46 48.52
N SER A 308 2.47 -7.74 47.50
CA SER A 308 2.40 -6.27 47.55
C SER A 308 1.33 -5.74 48.51
N TYR A 309 0.39 -6.57 48.97
CA TYR A 309 -0.66 -6.17 49.91
C TYR A 309 -0.21 -6.13 51.38
N PHE A 310 0.98 -6.66 51.70
CA PHE A 310 1.44 -6.83 53.08
C PHE A 310 2.57 -5.89 53.49
N GLN A 311 2.93 -4.90 52.66
CA GLN A 311 3.93 -3.89 53.04
C GLN A 311 3.25 -2.77 53.84
N SER A 312 3.66 -2.63 55.10
CA SER A 312 3.23 -1.54 55.99
C SER A 312 3.78 -0.20 55.49
N GLU A 313 2.90 0.75 55.17
CA GLU A 313 3.28 2.09 54.74
C GLU A 313 3.88 2.88 55.92
N GLY A 314 5.11 3.38 55.74
CA GLY A 314 5.72 4.38 56.62
C GLY A 314 5.00 5.74 56.53
N PRO A 315 5.45 6.78 57.27
CA PRO A 315 4.79 8.08 57.27
C PRO A 315 4.74 8.68 55.86
N GLN A 316 3.54 8.69 55.27
CA GLN A 316 3.30 9.22 53.92
C GLN A 316 3.43 10.75 53.93
N ALA A 317 4.29 11.27 53.05
CA ALA A 317 4.33 12.69 52.75
C ALA A 317 2.94 13.15 52.25
N ARG A 318 2.50 14.35 52.67
CA ARG A 318 1.23 14.90 52.19
C ARG A 318 1.25 14.94 50.66
N PRO A 319 0.22 14.39 49.99
CA PRO A 319 0.18 14.41 48.54
C PRO A 319 0.19 15.86 48.04
N PRO A 320 0.89 16.16 46.92
CA PRO A 320 0.96 17.51 46.39
C PRO A 320 -0.44 18.03 46.04
N HIS A 321 -0.64 19.36 46.05
CA HIS A 321 -1.94 19.94 45.71
C HIS A 321 -2.41 19.47 44.32
N ARG A 322 -3.71 19.21 44.17
CA ARG A 322 -4.33 18.69 42.94
C ARG A 322 -3.90 19.41 41.66
N TYR A 323 -3.74 20.74 41.75
CA TYR A 323 -3.24 21.59 40.67
C TYR A 323 -1.93 21.07 40.03
N PHE A 324 -0.97 20.62 40.85
CA PHE A 324 0.34 20.14 40.40
C PHE A 324 0.26 18.71 39.85
N GLN A 325 -0.52 17.84 40.51
CA GLN A 325 -0.73 16.45 40.08
C GLN A 325 -1.34 16.38 38.67
N GLU A 326 -2.40 17.14 38.41
CA GLU A 326 -3.09 17.14 37.11
C GLU A 326 -2.22 17.66 35.96
N ARG A 327 -1.12 18.35 36.26
CA ARG A 327 -0.23 18.97 35.28
C ARG A 327 1.13 18.28 35.19
N GLY A 328 1.35 17.21 35.95
CA GLY A 328 2.65 16.53 36.01
C GLY A 328 3.78 17.43 36.52
N LEU A 329 3.48 18.35 37.43
CA LEU A 329 4.46 19.31 37.95
C LEU A 329 5.01 18.84 39.31
N GLU A 330 6.34 18.77 39.40
CA GLU A 330 7.05 18.39 40.62
C GLU A 330 8.17 19.40 40.93
N SER A 331 8.58 19.50 42.20
CA SER A 331 9.71 20.35 42.58
C SER A 331 11.01 19.66 42.20
N ALA A 332 11.86 20.34 41.43
CA ALA A 332 13.17 19.81 41.05
C ALA A 332 14.08 19.68 42.28
N THR A 333 14.46 18.45 42.62
CA THR A 333 15.41 18.14 43.69
C THR A 333 16.85 18.04 43.20
N ALA A 334 17.05 17.98 41.88
CA ALA A 334 18.32 18.03 41.16
C ALA A 334 18.10 18.70 39.80
N LEU A 335 19.16 19.29 39.23
CA LEU A 335 19.16 19.94 37.92
C LEU A 335 19.77 19.04 36.85
#